data_AF-A0A6G2JG50-F1
#
_entry.id   AF-A0A6G2JG50-F1
#
_cell.length_a   1.000
_cell.length_b   1.000
_cell.length_c   1.000
_cell.angle_alpha   90.00
_cell.angle_beta   90.00
_cell.angle_gamma   90.00
#
_symmetry.space_group_name_H-M   'P 1'
#
loop_
_entity.id
_entity.type
_entity.pdbx_description
1 polymer ?
#
loop_
_entity_poly.entity_id
_entity_poly.type
_entity_poly.pdbx_seq_one_letter_code
_entity_poly.pdbx_strand_id
1 'polypeptide(L)'
;NMTTRTYAPPAVTPNPGRHRAAAEIAEANNTDAEAIFARNSTGVPQGRYGTAEEVAAGVVFLASSAANYINGTCLTIDGGVGTHV
;
A
#
# COMPACT_ATOMS: atom_id res chain seq x y z
N ASN A 1 25.75 -12.62 -8.01
CA ASN A 1 24.40 -12.96 -7.50
C ASN A 1 23.57 -11.69 -7.38
N MET A 2 22.94 -11.30 -8.48
CA MET A 2 22.04 -10.15 -8.52
C MET A 2 20.62 -10.70 -8.44
N THR A 3 20.12 -10.89 -7.22
CA THR A 3 18.78 -11.43 -6.98
C THR A 3 17.79 -10.27 -7.07
N THR A 4 17.12 -10.13 -8.21
CA THR A 4 16.06 -9.14 -8.41
C THR A 4 14.90 -9.45 -7.45
N ARG A 5 14.75 -8.63 -6.42
CA ARG A 5 13.62 -8.64 -5.49
C ARG A 5 12.73 -7.46 -5.86
N THR A 6 11.59 -7.74 -6.47
CA THR A 6 10.69 -6.71 -6.96
C THR A 6 9.62 -6.43 -5.90
N TYR A 7 9.61 -5.19 -5.43
CA TYR A 7 8.51 -4.63 -4.65
C TYR A 7 7.59 -3.85 -5.59
N ALA A 8 6.32 -4.23 -5.64
CA ALA A 8 5.29 -3.43 -6.30
C ALA A 8 4.68 -2.49 -5.25
N PRO A 9 4.80 -1.16 -5.38
CA PRO A 9 4.16 -0.25 -4.44
C PRO A 9 2.65 -0.45 -4.50
N PRO A 10 2.01 -0.84 -3.38
CA PRO A 10 0.59 -1.08 -3.36
C PRO A 10 -0.13 0.25 -3.45
N ALA A 11 -1.25 0.21 -4.16
CA ALA A 11 -2.21 1.29 -4.32
C ALA A 11 -2.96 1.60 -3.00
N VAL A 12 -2.33 1.45 -1.82
CA VAL A 12 -2.99 1.55 -0.51
C VAL A 12 -2.05 2.15 0.55
N THR A 13 -0.97 2.82 0.14
CA THR A 13 -0.11 3.61 1.05
C THR A 13 -0.32 5.10 0.78
N PRO A 14 -0.45 5.98 1.80
CA PRO A 14 -0.43 7.41 1.59
C PRO A 14 0.93 7.80 1.00
N ASN A 15 0.91 8.28 -0.24
CA ASN A 15 2.07 8.86 -0.89
C ASN A 15 1.75 10.31 -1.26
N PRO A 16 2.75 11.18 -1.49
CA PRO A 16 2.50 12.59 -1.78
C PRO A 16 1.55 12.83 -2.95
N GLY A 17 1.56 11.97 -3.98
CA GLY A 17 0.63 12.04 -5.10
C GLY A 17 -0.82 11.75 -4.70
N ARG A 18 -1.04 10.86 -3.74
CA ARG A 18 -2.38 10.52 -3.22
C ARG A 18 -2.93 11.56 -2.27
N HIS A 19 -2.08 12.25 -1.50
CA HIS A 19 -2.52 13.41 -0.73
C HIS A 19 -3.01 14.53 -1.64
N ARG A 20 -2.33 14.78 -2.76
CA ARG A 20 -2.79 15.73 -3.78
C ARG A 20 -4.11 15.32 -4.41
N ALA A 21 -4.20 14.07 -4.87
CA ALA A 21 -5.44 13.55 -5.46
C ALA A 21 -6.60 13.56 -4.46
N ALA A 22 -6.37 13.22 -3.19
CA ALA A 22 -7.40 13.28 -2.15
C ALA A 22 -7.86 14.72 -1.87
N ALA A 23 -6.95 15.68 -1.88
CA ALA A 23 -7.28 17.10 -1.71
C ALA A 23 -8.09 17.65 -2.91
N GLU A 24 -7.69 17.32 -4.14
CA GLU A 24 -8.42 17.69 -5.36
C GLU A 24 -9.83 17.09 -5.37
N ILE A 25 -9.97 15.82 -4.96
CA ILE A 25 -11.27 15.14 -4.87
C ILE A 25 -12.10 15.72 -3.70
N ALA A 26 -11.48 16.15 -2.61
CA ALA A 26 -12.14 16.79 -1.45
C ALA A 26 -12.81 18.10 -1.88
N GLU A 27 -12.05 18.95 -2.57
CA GLU A 27 -12.56 20.20 -3.14
C GLU A 27 -13.69 19.94 -4.14
N ALA A 28 -13.53 18.97 -5.03
CA ALA A 28 -14.55 18.63 -6.04
C ALA A 28 -15.85 18.08 -5.42
N ASN A 29 -15.79 17.44 -4.24
CA ASN A 29 -16.94 16.81 -3.59
C ASN A 29 -17.48 17.60 -2.38
N ASN A 30 -16.98 18.81 -2.12
CA ASN A 30 -17.30 19.61 -0.92
C ASN A 30 -17.18 18.79 0.38
N THR A 31 -16.12 17.99 0.49
CA THR A 31 -15.89 17.09 1.63
C THR A 31 -14.47 17.26 2.15
N ASP A 32 -14.19 16.75 3.35
CA ASP A 32 -12.84 16.70 3.89
C ASP A 32 -12.01 15.56 3.26
N ALA A 33 -10.69 15.75 3.16
CA ALA A 33 -9.75 14.75 2.67
C ALA A 33 -9.81 13.47 3.53
N GLU A 34 -10.04 13.61 4.85
CA GLU A 34 -10.19 12.49 5.76
C GLU A 34 -11.43 11.64 5.44
N ALA A 35 -12.54 12.29 5.08
CA ALA A 35 -13.75 11.59 4.65
C ALA A 35 -13.55 10.83 3.32
N ILE A 36 -12.66 11.31 2.45
CA ILE A 36 -12.27 10.59 1.23
C ILE A 36 -11.40 9.38 1.56
N PHE A 37 -10.45 9.52 2.48
CA PHE A 37 -9.66 8.37 2.95
C PHE A 37 -10.55 7.33 3.63
N ALA A 38 -11.53 7.75 4.45
CA ALA A 38 -12.50 6.86 5.06
C ALA A 38 -13.37 6.16 4.00
N ARG A 39 -13.91 6.89 3.03
CA ARG A 39 -14.70 6.32 1.93
C ARG A 39 -13.90 5.30 1.14
N ASN A 40 -12.67 5.61 0.78
CA ASN A 40 -11.85 4.73 -0.03
C ASN A 40 -11.33 3.52 0.76
N SER A 41 -11.21 3.64 2.08
CA SER A 41 -10.86 2.52 2.96
C SER A 41 -11.92 1.42 3.00
N THR A 42 -13.17 1.71 2.62
CA THR A 42 -14.23 0.69 2.49
C THR A 42 -13.94 -0.35 1.39
N GLY A 43 -13.15 0.01 0.38
CA GLY A 43 -12.69 -0.91 -0.67
C GLY A 43 -11.49 -1.77 -0.25
N VAL A 44 -10.92 -1.52 0.94
CA VAL A 44 -9.82 -2.32 1.49
C VAL A 44 -10.43 -3.32 2.48
N PRO A 45 -10.18 -4.64 2.35
CA PRO A 45 -10.71 -5.62 3.31
C PRO A 45 -10.28 -5.38 4.76
N GLN A 46 -9.08 -4.86 4.99
CA GLN A 46 -8.64 -4.41 6.32
C GLN A 46 -9.29 -3.11 6.81
N GLY A 47 -10.11 -2.45 5.98
CA GLY A 47 -10.87 -1.25 6.35
C GLY A 47 -10.02 -0.01 6.58
N ARG A 48 -8.74 -0.01 6.19
CA ARG A 48 -7.83 1.13 6.34
C ARG A 48 -6.73 1.12 5.29
N TYR A 49 -6.10 2.27 5.12
CA TYR A 49 -4.85 2.37 4.39
C TYR A 49 -3.67 1.79 5.19
N GLY A 50 -2.72 1.20 4.46
CA GLY A 50 -1.44 0.77 5.02
C GLY A 50 -0.52 1.96 5.24
N THR A 51 0.38 1.84 6.21
CA THR A 51 1.39 2.85 6.53
C THR A 51 2.69 2.61 5.76
N ALA A 52 3.54 3.64 5.66
CA ALA A 52 4.86 3.51 5.05
C ALA A 52 5.76 2.53 5.84
N GLU A 53 5.57 2.49 7.16
CA GLU A 53 6.28 1.61 8.09
C GLU A 53 5.92 0.13 7.86
N GLU A 54 4.66 -0.18 7.57
CA GLU A 54 4.22 -1.54 7.27
C GLU A 54 4.79 -2.05 5.94
N VAL A 55 4.84 -1.17 4.95
CA VAL A 55 5.56 -1.43 3.69
C VAL A 55 7.05 -1.66 3.96
N ALA A 56 7.68 -0.78 4.74
CA ALA A 56 9.10 -0.87 5.06
C ALA A 56 9.41 -2.17 5.81
N ALA A 57 8.54 -2.62 6.70
CA ALA A 57 8.68 -3.90 7.38
C ALA A 57 8.74 -5.08 6.40
N GLY A 58 7.89 -5.09 5.36
CA GLY A 58 7.94 -6.10 4.30
C GLY A 58 9.23 -6.06 3.48
N VAL A 59 9.73 -4.86 3.18
CA VAL A 59 11.04 -4.67 2.52
C VAL A 59 12.18 -5.18 3.39
N VAL A 60 12.18 -4.85 4.69
CA VAL A 60 13.17 -5.32 5.67
C VAL A 60 13.14 -6.85 5.79
N PHE A 61 11.95 -7.46 5.82
CA PHE A 61 11.81 -8.91 5.82
C PHE A 61 12.47 -9.52 4.59
N LEU A 62 12.15 -9.02 3.39
CA LEU A 62 12.76 -9.49 2.14
C LEU A 62 14.27 -9.27 2.12
N ALA A 63 14.78 -8.20 2.74
CA ALA A 63 16.22 -7.92 2.84
C ALA A 63 16.95 -8.80 3.88
N SER A 64 16.22 -9.34 4.85
CA SER A 64 16.78 -10.12 5.96
C SER A 64 17.22 -11.54 5.56
N SER A 65 17.97 -12.19 6.45
CA SER A 65 18.31 -13.61 6.33
C SER A 65 17.10 -14.54 6.42
N ALA A 66 15.97 -14.10 6.97
CA ALA A 66 14.75 -14.90 7.04
C ALA A 66 14.17 -15.20 5.64
N ALA A 67 14.46 -14.36 4.64
CA ALA A 67 14.01 -14.51 3.26
C ALA A 67 15.06 -15.18 2.35
N ASN A 68 16.05 -15.91 2.89
CA ASN A 68 17.19 -16.41 2.11
C ASN A 68 16.81 -17.42 0.99
N TYR A 69 15.66 -18.08 1.11
CA TYR A 69 15.14 -18.99 0.08
C TYR A 69 13.89 -18.45 -0.65
N ILE A 70 13.55 -17.18 -0.42
CA ILE A 70 12.42 -16.52 -1.08
C ILE A 70 12.98 -15.71 -2.26
N ASN A 71 12.74 -16.21 -3.47
CA ASN A 71 13.18 -15.60 -4.72
C ASN A 71 12.10 -15.78 -5.81
N GLY A 72 12.15 -14.92 -6.84
CA GLY A 72 11.23 -15.02 -7.99
C GLY A 72 9.76 -14.75 -7.69
N THR A 73 9.44 -14.16 -6.54
CA THR A 73 8.06 -13.86 -6.11
C THR A 73 7.83 -12.38 -5.86
N CYS A 74 6.57 -11.95 -5.90
CA CYS A 74 6.13 -10.61 -5.53
C CYS A 74 5.42 -10.69 -4.18
N LEU A 75 5.91 -9.93 -3.19
CA LEU A 75 5.24 -9.80 -1.90
C LEU A 75 4.27 -8.62 -1.94
N THR A 76 2.98 -8.91 -1.99
CA THR A 76 1.91 -7.90 -1.99
C THR A 76 1.59 -7.45 -0.57
N ILE A 77 1.54 -6.14 -0.33
CA ILE A 77 1.20 -5.53 0.97
C ILE A 77 0.07 -4.51 0.78
N ASP A 78 -1.15 -4.96 0.53
CA ASP A 78 -2.25 -4.09 0.08
C ASP A 78 -3.48 -4.11 1.00
N GLY A 79 -3.40 -4.74 2.17
CA GLY A 79 -4.55 -4.87 3.07
C GLY A 79 -5.67 -5.79 2.52
N GLY A 80 -5.36 -6.63 1.51
CA GLY A 80 -6.27 -7.63 0.94
C GLY A 80 -6.95 -7.20 -0.36
N VAL A 81 -6.64 -6.03 -0.91
CA VAL A 81 -7.32 -5.47 -2.10
C VAL A 81 -7.17 -6.38 -3.33
N GLY A 82 -5.97 -6.89 -3.60
CA GLY A 82 -5.67 -7.69 -4.80
C GLY A 82 -6.09 -9.15 -4.72
N THR A 83 -6.55 -9.63 -3.55
CA THR A 83 -6.92 -11.04 -3.33
C THR A 83 -8.43 -11.28 -3.31
N HIS A 84 -9.25 -10.23 -3.48
CA HIS A 84 -10.70 -10.37 -3.56
C HIS A 84 -11.08 -11.05 -4.89
N VAL A 85 -11.51 -12.31 -4.80
CA VAL A 85 -12.19 -13.08 -5.85
C VAL A 85 -13.70 -12.98 -5.70
#